data_AF-A0A921GCH5-F1
#
_entry.id   AF-A0A921GCH5-F1
#
_cell.length_a   1.000
_cell.length_b   1.000
_cell.length_c   1.000
_cell.angle_alpha   90.00
_cell.angle_beta   90.00
_cell.angle_gamma   90.00
#
_symmetry.space_group_name_H-M   'P 1'
#
loop_
_entity.id
_entity.type
_entity.pdbx_description
1 polymer ?
#
loop_
_entity_poly.entity_id
_entity_poly.type
_entity_poly.pdbx_seq_one_letter_code
_entity_poly.pdbx_strand_id
1 'polypeptide(L)' 'MAEIENVTSAHFIGIGGAGMSGIALVLHERGCRVTGSDLKSSHYVRDL' A
#
# COMPACT_ATOMS: atom_id res chain seq x y z
N MET A 1 -5.57 7.65 -21.93
CA MET A 1 -4.92 7.04 -20.75
C MET A 1 -5.98 7.03 -19.67
N ALA A 2 -6.20 5.90 -18.97
CA ALA A 2 -7.15 5.89 -17.87
C ALA A 2 -6.62 6.80 -16.77
N GLU A 3 -7.30 7.91 -16.52
CA GLU A 3 -6.99 8.84 -15.45
C GLU A 3 -7.52 8.21 -14.17
N ILE A 4 -6.61 7.82 -13.27
CA ILE A 4 -6.99 7.25 -11.98
C ILE A 4 -7.46 8.43 -11.12
N GLU A 5 -8.70 8.88 -11.32
CA GLU A 5 -9.26 9.95 -10.51
C GLU A 5 -9.50 9.46 -9.08
N ASN A 6 -8.83 10.12 -8.13
CA ASN A 6 -9.02 10.04 -6.68
C ASN A 6 -9.10 8.62 -6.10
N VAL A 7 -7.94 7.93 -6.06
CA VAL A 7 -7.79 6.74 -5.21
C VAL A 7 -7.95 7.16 -3.76
N THR A 8 -9.06 6.78 -3.13
CA THR A 8 -9.31 7.01 -1.70
C THR A 8 -8.94 5.80 -0.85
N SER A 9 -8.82 4.62 -1.46
CA SER A 9 -8.51 3.36 -0.79
C SER A 9 -7.77 2.41 -1.72
N ALA A 10 -6.78 1.69 -1.19
CA ALA A 10 -6.02 0.66 -1.90
C ALA A 10 -5.81 -0.59 -1.03
N HIS A 11 -5.92 -1.77 -1.64
CA HIS A 11 -5.57 -3.04 -1.03
C HIS A 11 -4.40 -3.69 -1.77
N PHE A 12 -3.29 -3.91 -1.09
CA PHE A 12 -2.07 -4.48 -1.66
C PHE A 12 -1.96 -5.97 -1.34
N ILE A 13 -1.86 -6.80 -2.38
CA ILE A 13 -1.50 -8.22 -2.24
C ILE A 13 0.03 -8.33 -2.30
N GLY A 14 0.65 -8.97 -1.31
CA GLY A 14 2.11 -8.99 -1.16
C GLY A 14 2.67 -7.66 -0.62
N ILE A 15 1.93 -6.99 0.26
CA ILE A 15 2.29 -5.66 0.79
C ILE A 15 3.63 -5.66 1.54
N GLY A 16 4.06 -6.81 2.07
CA GLY A 16 5.30 -6.97 2.81
C GLY A 16 6.55 -7.09 1.93
N GLY A 17 6.44 -7.04 0.60
CA GLY A 17 7.57 -6.99 -0.32
C GLY A 17 8.15 -5.57 -0.47
N ALA A 18 9.48 -5.46 -0.60
CA ALA A 18 10.20 -4.18 -0.56
C ALA A 18 9.69 -3.11 -1.55
N GLY A 19 9.22 -3.50 -2.73
CA GLY A 19 8.64 -2.56 -3.69
C GLY A 19 7.22 -2.15 -3.33
N MET A 20 6.36 -3.11 -2.98
CA MET A 20 4.95 -2.86 -2.69
C MET A 20 4.74 -2.05 -1.42
N SER A 21 5.56 -2.29 -0.38
CA SER A 21 5.52 -1.50 0.86
C SER A 21 5.82 -0.03 0.63
N GLY A 22 6.74 0.29 -0.29
CA GLY A 22 7.06 1.68 -0.65
C GLY A 22 5.90 2.38 -1.36
N ILE A 23 5.24 1.70 -2.30
CA ILE A 23 4.06 2.24 -2.98
C ILE A 23 2.91 2.42 -1.99
N ALA A 24 2.70 1.45 -1.10
CA ALA A 24 1.70 1.50 -0.05
C ALA A 24 1.92 2.69 0.91
N LEU A 25 3.17 2.94 1.32
CA LEU A 25 3.54 4.10 2.13
C LEU A 25 3.20 5.42 1.45
N VAL A 26 3.57 5.59 0.18
CA VAL A 26 3.27 6.82 -0.56
C VAL A 26 1.76 7.08 -0.64
N LEU A 27 0.94 6.05 -0.81
CA LEU A 27 -0.52 6.21 -0.80
C LEU A 27 -1.05 6.54 0.60
N HIS A 28 -0.55 5.88 1.64
CA HIS A 28 -0.92 6.17 3.03
C HIS A 28 -0.61 7.64 3.39
N GLU A 29 0.61 8.12 3.09
CA GLU A 29 1.03 9.51 3.36
C GLU A 29 0.22 10.55 2.57
N ARG A 30 -0.36 10.15 1.42
CA ARG A 30 -1.28 10.99 0.64
C ARG A 30 -2.73 10.94 1.16
N GLY A 31 -2.98 10.29 2.29
CA GLY A 31 -4.30 10.20 2.92
C GLY A 31 -5.20 9.10 2.34
N CYS A 32 -4.67 8.20 1.52
CA CYS A 32 -5.43 7.04 1.05
C CYS A 32 -5.55 6.02 2.18
N ARG A 33 -6.71 5.38 2.32
CA ARG A 33 -6.84 4.22 3.21
C ARG A 33 -6.08 3.03 2.61
N VAL A 34 -5.04 2.58 3.28
CA VAL A 34 -4.23 1.44 2.83
C VAL A 34 -4.55 0.20 3.65
N THR A 35 -4.71 -0.92 2.97
CA THR A 35 -4.78 -2.25 3.58
C THR A 35 -3.94 -3.21 2.77
N GLY A 36 -3.62 -4.38 3.31
CA GLY A 36 -2.92 -5.39 2.52
C GLY A 36 -2.89 -6.76 3.14
N SER A 37 -2.42 -7.71 2.36
CA SER A 37 -2.19 -9.09 2.76
C SER A 37 -0.81 -9.53 2.31
N ASP A 38 -0.21 -10.44 3.07
CA ASP A 38 1.03 -11.11 2.73
C ASP A 38 1.05 -12.50 3.38
N LEU A 39 1.83 -13.42 2.83
CA LEU A 39 1.98 -14.77 3.38
C LEU A 39 2.79 -14.78 4.68
N LYS A 40 3.67 -13.79 4.87
CA LYS A 40 4.53 -13.66 6.05
C LYS A 40 4.43 -12.25 6.61
N SER A 41 4.66 -12.13 7.92
CA SER A 41 4.86 -10.82 8.52
C SER A 41 6.13 -10.16 7.98
N SER A 42 6.07 -8.84 7.80
CA SER A 42 7.17 -8.03 7.30
C SER A 42 7.35 -6.80 8.17
N HIS A 43 8.59 -6.32 8.30
CA HIS A 43 8.89 -5.10 9.04
C HIS A 43 8.58 -3.84 8.23
N TYR A 44 8.49 -3.95 6.90
CA TYR A 44 8.29 -2.80 6.00
C TYR A 44 6.92 -2.12 6.15
N VAL A 45 5.94 -2.78 6.76
CA VAL A 45 4.54 -2.31 6.83
C VAL A 45 4.07 -2.09 8.26
N ARG A 46 4.99 -2.04 9.23
CA ARG A 46 4.66 -1.89 10.66
C ARG A 46 4.04 -0.53 11.00
N ASP A 47 4.40 0.50 10.24
CA ASP A 47 4.04 1.89 10.49
C ASP A 47 3.04 2.44 9.45
N LEU A 48 2.37 1.54 8.70
CA LEU A 48 1.29 1.86 7.74
C LEU A 48 -0.10 1.85 8.35
#